data_AF-A0A699S0L4-F1
#
_entry.id   AF-A0A699S0L4-F1
#
_cell.length_a   1.000
_cell.length_b   1.000
_cell.length_c   1.000
_cell.angle_alpha   90.00
_cell.angle_beta   90.00
_cell.angle_gamma   90.00
#
_symmetry.space_group_name_H-M   'P 1'
#
loop_
_entity.id
_entity.type
_entity.pdbx_description
1 polymer ?
#
loop_
_entity_poly.entity_id
_entity_poly.type
_entity_poly.pdbx_seq_one_letter_code
_entity_poly.pdbx_strand_id
1 'polypeptide(L)'
;SANKIQDFVKTDNKRVKNKYDEKNRDMSRVKCYNCKKEGHFAKDCKKAKVKDYEYYKTKMLLAKKDKDEQVLLAEDQTWMELSSDSD
;
A
#
# COMPACT_ATOMS: atom_id res chain seq x y z
N SER A 1 -12.54 -15.02 40.49
CA SER A 1 -11.60 -14.94 39.35
C SER A 1 -11.35 -13.49 38.98
N ALA A 2 -10.14 -13.02 39.28
CA ALA A 2 -9.64 -11.75 38.80
C ALA A 2 -9.40 -11.84 37.28
N ASN A 3 -10.01 -10.96 36.50
CA ASN A 3 -9.59 -10.66 35.14
C ASN A 3 -9.72 -9.15 34.92
N LYS A 4 -8.93 -8.42 35.71
CA LYS A 4 -8.62 -7.02 35.47
C LYS A 4 -7.37 -7.00 34.59
N ILE A 5 -7.52 -7.27 33.30
CA ILE A 5 -6.48 -6.94 32.31
C ILE A 5 -6.63 -5.45 32.04
N GLN A 6 -6.18 -4.67 33.02
CA GLN A 6 -5.69 -3.33 32.77
C GLN A 6 -4.41 -3.44 31.94
N ASP A 7 -4.27 -2.45 31.05
CA ASP A 7 -3.01 -2.05 30.42
C ASP A 7 -2.57 -2.85 29.20
N PHE A 8 -3.46 -2.93 28.20
CA PHE A 8 -2.96 -2.81 26.83
C PHE A 8 -2.59 -1.35 26.59
N VAL A 9 -1.36 -0.99 26.94
CA VAL A 9 -0.72 0.27 26.58
C VAL A 9 -0.78 0.40 25.06
N LYS A 10 -1.85 1.04 24.57
CA LYS A 10 -1.86 1.60 23.22
C LYS A 10 -0.90 2.78 23.29
N THR A 11 0.38 2.53 23.05
CA THR A 11 1.34 3.59 22.80
C THR A 11 0.93 4.21 21.47
N ASP A 12 0.02 5.17 21.53
CA ASP A 12 -0.25 6.07 20.43
C ASP A 12 1.06 6.82 20.17
N ASN A 13 1.90 6.27 19.30
CA ASN A 13 3.02 6.97 18.66
C ASN A 13 2.46 8.04 17.71
N LYS A 14 1.55 8.88 18.21
CA LYS A 14 1.13 10.12 17.57
C LYS A 14 2.30 11.07 17.72
N ARG A 15 3.28 10.90 16.83
CA ARG A 15 4.42 11.79 16.70
C ARG A 15 3.88 13.13 16.19
N VAL A 16 3.50 13.99 17.12
CA VAL A 16 3.20 15.41 16.88
C VAL A 16 4.50 16.01 16.36
N LYS A 17 4.65 16.12 15.04
CA LYS A 17 5.81 16.76 14.42
C LYS A 17 5.66 18.27 14.57
N ASN A 18 6.29 18.85 15.59
CA ASN A 18 6.47 20.28 15.65
C ASN A 18 7.37 20.72 14.50
N LYS A 19 6.95 21.73 13.73
CA LYS A 19 7.74 22.29 12.60
C LYS A 19 9.11 22.83 13.05
N TYR A 20 9.27 23.10 14.34
CA TYR A 20 10.51 23.57 14.95
C TYR A 20 11.57 22.45 15.05
N ASP A 21 11.16 21.23 15.42
CA ASP A 21 12.06 20.06 15.52
C ASP A 21 12.58 19.61 14.16
N GLU A 22 11.83 19.91 13.09
CA GLU A 22 12.22 19.59 11.71
C GLU A 22 13.36 20.50 11.22
N LYS A 23 13.46 21.74 11.74
CA LYS A 23 14.54 22.69 11.41
C LYS A 23 15.83 22.46 12.20
N ASN A 24 15.75 21.90 13.40
CA ASN A 24 16.92 21.61 14.25
C ASN A 24 17.55 20.23 13.98
N ARG A 25 16.99 19.43 13.06
CA ARG A 25 17.61 18.18 12.63
C ARG A 25 18.73 18.45 11.66
N ASP A 26 19.84 17.73 11.84
CA ASP A 26 20.92 17.67 10.89
C ASP A 26 20.42 17.16 9.53
N MET A 27 20.15 18.09 8.60
CA MET A 27 19.63 17.77 7.27
C MET A 27 20.65 17.01 6.43
N SER A 28 21.96 17.11 6.73
CA SER A 28 23.00 16.39 5.99
C SER A 28 22.83 14.88 6.07
N ARG A 29 22.23 14.37 7.15
CA ARG A 29 21.95 12.93 7.33
C ARG A 29 20.56 12.49 6.85
N VAL A 30 19.73 13.42 6.38
CA VAL A 30 18.36 13.11 5.94
C VAL A 30 18.38 12.59 4.51
N LYS A 31 18.15 11.28 4.34
CA LYS A 31 18.05 10.63 3.02
C LYS A 31 16.65 10.73 2.43
N CYS A 32 16.54 11.32 1.24
CA CYS A 32 15.29 11.41 0.49
C CYS A 32 14.90 10.05 -0.10
N TYR A 33 13.71 9.54 0.24
CA TYR A 33 13.21 8.27 -0.30
C TYR A 33 12.94 8.30 -1.80
N ASN A 34 12.66 9.47 -2.36
CA ASN A 34 12.31 9.64 -3.77
C ASN A 34 13.54 9.57 -4.68
N CYS A 35 14.57 10.37 -4.40
CA CYS A 35 15.76 10.48 -5.26
C CYS A 35 17.02 9.82 -4.69
N LYS A 36 16.92 9.22 -3.49
CA LYS A 36 18.00 8.56 -2.73
C LYS A 36 19.19 9.45 -2.34
N LYS A 37 19.08 10.77 -2.55
CA LYS A 37 20.08 11.77 -2.12
C LYS A 37 19.81 12.29 -0.71
N GLU A 38 20.86 12.73 -0.04
CA GLU A 38 20.77 13.35 1.29
C GLU A 38 20.43 14.85 1.22
N GLY A 39 20.21 15.49 2.37
CA GLY A 39 20.02 16.94 2.48
C GLY A 39 18.57 17.43 2.46
N HIS A 40 17.57 16.56 2.22
CA HIS A 40 16.17 16.97 2.14
C HIS A 40 15.18 15.83 2.36
N PHE A 41 13.95 16.17 2.79
CA PHE A 41 12.85 15.21 2.86
C PHE A 41 12.22 14.95 1.50
N ALA A 42 11.57 13.79 1.34
CA ALA A 42 10.89 13.43 0.09
C ALA A 42 9.76 14.41 -0.30
N LYS A 43 9.16 15.11 0.68
CA LYS A 43 8.13 16.15 0.46
C LYS A 43 8.69 17.40 -0.23
N ASP A 44 9.97 17.69 0.00
CA ASP A 44 10.69 18.85 -0.55
C ASP A 44 11.55 18.46 -1.76
N CYS A 45 11.42 17.21 -2.23
CA CYS A 45 12.20 16.71 -3.35
C CYS A 45 11.74 17.35 -4.66
N LYS A 46 12.63 18.11 -5.30
CA LYS A 46 12.39 18.73 -6.61
C LYS A 46 12.32 17.72 -7.76
N LYS A 47 12.84 16.49 -7.57
CA LYS A 47 12.70 15.43 -8.57
C LYS A 47 11.26 14.93 -8.59
N ALA A 48 10.78 14.58 -9.77
CA ALA A 48 9.49 13.91 -9.91
C ALA A 48 9.39 12.74 -8.93
N LYS A 49 8.21 12.58 -8.32
CA LYS A 49 7.96 11.42 -7.45
C LYS A 49 8.05 10.16 -8.31
N VAL A 50 8.97 9.27 -7.99
CA VAL A 50 9.03 7.93 -8.56
C VAL A 50 7.81 7.17 -8.05
N LYS A 51 6.66 7.38 -8.70
CA LYS A 51 5.66 6.34 -8.83
C LYS A 51 6.27 5.42 -9.86
N ASP A 52 6.81 4.28 -9.42
CA ASP A 52 7.51 3.43 -10.39
C ASP A 52 6.53 3.12 -11.52
N TYR A 53 6.89 3.47 -12.76
CA TYR A 53 6.00 3.29 -13.91
C TYR A 53 5.61 1.81 -14.01
N GLU A 54 6.55 0.94 -13.66
CA GLU A 54 6.36 -0.49 -13.57
C GLU A 54 5.40 -0.90 -12.44
N TYR A 55 5.40 -0.19 -11.30
CA TYR A 55 4.44 -0.44 -10.22
C TYR A 55 2.99 -0.19 -10.69
N TYR A 56 2.77 0.91 -11.40
CA TYR A 56 1.43 1.24 -11.89
C TYR A 56 0.98 0.36 -13.06
N LYS A 57 1.90 0.06 -13.98
CA LYS A 57 1.68 -0.84 -15.13
C LYS A 57 1.35 -2.26 -14.67
N THR A 58 2.06 -2.78 -13.66
CA THR A 58 1.82 -4.12 -13.10
C THR A 58 0.48 -4.18 -12.36
N LYS A 59 0.14 -3.16 -11.56
CA LYS A 59 -1.16 -3.09 -10.87
C LYS A 59 -2.35 -3.03 -11.83
N MET A 60 -2.21 -2.31 -12.95
CA MET A 60 -3.24 -2.24 -14.00
C MET A 60 -3.40 -3.55 -14.78
N LEU A 61 -2.31 -4.28 -15.01
CA LEU A 61 -2.34 -5.60 -15.67
C LEU A 61 -3.02 -6.66 -14.79
N LEU A 62 -2.72 -6.68 -13.49
CA LEU A 62 -3.34 -7.61 -12.53
C LEU A 62 -4.86 -7.40 -12.44
N ALA A 63 -5.31 -6.15 -12.32
CA ALA A 63 -6.74 -5.82 -12.21
C ALA A 63 -7.58 -6.09 -13.47
N LYS A 64 -6.95 -6.41 -14.62
CA LYS A 64 -7.63 -6.87 -15.84
C LYS A 64 -7.80 -8.40 -15.85
N LYS A 65 -6.75 -9.13 -15.48
CA LYS A 65 -6.78 -10.60 -15.41
C LYS A 65 -7.83 -11.12 -14.43
N ASP A 66 -8.02 -10.46 -13.28
CA ASP A 66 -9.04 -10.87 -12.31
C ASP A 66 -10.48 -10.78 -12.88
N LYS A 67 -10.72 -9.91 -13.88
CA LYS A 67 -12.03 -9.84 -14.56
C LYS A 67 -12.17 -10.94 -15.60
N ASP A 68 -11.14 -11.15 -16.40
CA ASP A 68 -11.15 -12.17 -17.45
C ASP A 68 -11.22 -13.59 -16.84
N GLU A 69 -10.53 -13.83 -15.72
CA GLU A 69 -10.58 -15.08 -14.97
C GLU A 69 -11.94 -15.29 -14.29
N GLN A 70 -12.57 -14.22 -13.77
CA GLN A 70 -13.93 -14.34 -13.22
C GLN A 70 -14.98 -14.64 -14.30
N VAL A 71 -14.82 -14.09 -15.51
CA VAL A 71 -15.68 -14.40 -16.66
C VAL A 71 -15.50 -15.87 -17.09
N LEU A 72 -14.27 -16.34 -17.22
CA LEU A 72 -13.98 -17.73 -17.58
C LEU A 72 -14.54 -18.72 -16.54
N LEU A 73 -14.40 -18.43 -15.24
CA LEU A 73 -14.95 -19.27 -14.18
C LEU A 73 -16.49 -19.32 -14.19
N ALA A 74 -17.16 -18.24 -14.58
CA ALA A 74 -18.61 -18.22 -14.72
C ALA A 74 -19.09 -19.07 -15.92
N GLU A 75 -18.35 -19.05 -17.02
CA GLU A 75 -18.66 -19.86 -18.22
C GLU A 75 -18.56 -21.37 -17.92
N ASP A 76 -17.51 -21.81 -17.22
CA ASP A 76 -17.33 -23.22 -16.84
C ASP A 76 -18.42 -23.71 -15.88
N GLN A 77 -18.89 -22.84 -14.97
CA GLN A 77 -20.02 -23.15 -14.08
C GLN A 77 -21.32 -23.31 -14.85
N THR A 78 -21.60 -22.40 -15.81
CA THR A 78 -22.81 -22.52 -16.64
C THR A 78 -22.83 -23.78 -17.50
N TRP A 79 -21.67 -24.22 -18.00
CA TRP A 79 -21.58 -25.45 -18.79
C TRP A 79 -21.80 -26.71 -17.94
N MET A 80 -21.30 -26.74 -16.70
CA MET A 80 -21.55 -27.85 -15.76
C MET A 80 -23.01 -27.94 -15.30
N GLU A 81 -23.69 -26.80 -15.08
CA GLU A 81 -25.09 -26.78 -14.67
C GLU A 81 -26.03 -27.22 -15.80
N LEU A 82 -25.79 -26.78 -17.04
CA LEU A 82 -26.60 -27.17 -18.20
C LEU A 82 -26.50 -28.65 -18.58
N SER A 83 -25.39 -29.32 -18.23
CA SER A 83 -25.21 -30.75 -18.49
C SER A 83 -25.93 -31.64 -17.48
N SER A 84 -26.43 -31.09 -16.37
CA SER A 84 -27.06 -31.87 -15.28
C SER A 84 -28.59 -31.86 -15.33
N ASP A 85 -29.21 -30.99 -16.14
CA ASP A 85 -30.67 -30.87 -16.29
C ASP A 85 -31.26 -31.77 -17.41
N SER A 86 -30.53 -32.80 -17.84
CA SER A 86 -30.95 -33.71 -18.93
C SER A 86 -31.44 -35.11 -18.48
N ASP A 87 -31.91 -35.25 -17.23
CA ASP A 87 -32.62 -36.47 -16.77
C ASP A 87 -34.16 -36.33 -16.86
#